data_AF-A0A0A9XX39-F1
#
_entry.id   AF-A0A0A9XX39-F1
#
_cell.length_a   1.000
_cell.length_b   1.000
_cell.length_c   1.000
_cell.angle_alpha   90.00
_cell.angle_beta   90.00
_cell.angle_gamma   90.00
#
_symmetry.space_group_name_H-M   'P 1'
#
loop_
_entity.id
_entity.type
_entity.pdbx_description
1 polymer ?
#
loop_
_entity_poly.entity_id
_entity_poly.type
_entity_poly.pdbx_seq_one_letter_code
_entity_poly.pdbx_strand_id
1 'polypeptide(L)'
;MLLVLAGRFATKFGQVKRVTNRLFSDRYLFVTNIIISASLSGVGDAIEQKLHIGRKKEEEEEFDYVRSKNMCLSGITVGILTHKWYKWLDGKYPGRTLDIVKIKVLLDTLVFSPLQICTFFSTMGLLEKSDV
;
A
#
# COMPACT_ATOMS: atom_id res chain seq x y z
N MET A 1 20.50 8.16 34.77
CA MET A 1 19.31 7.53 34.16
C MET A 1 18.93 8.13 32.79
N LEU A 2 18.99 9.45 32.60
CA LEU A 2 18.68 10.13 31.32
C LEU A 2 19.61 9.78 30.13
N LEU A 3 20.92 9.56 30.37
CA LEU A 3 21.88 9.17 29.32
C LEU A 3 21.66 7.76 28.75
N VAL A 4 21.13 6.83 29.55
CA VAL A 4 20.84 5.44 29.10
C VAL A 4 19.58 5.41 28.22
N LEU A 5 18.61 6.28 28.48
CA LEU A 5 17.40 6.45 27.66
C LEU A 5 17.75 7.04 26.28
N ALA A 6 18.61 8.05 26.23
CA ALA A 6 19.10 8.63 24.97
C ALA A 6 19.92 7.62 24.13
N GLY A 7 20.79 6.85 24.78
CA GLY A 7 21.56 5.78 24.13
C GLY A 7 20.69 4.68 23.53
N ARG A 8 19.64 4.25 24.24
CA ARG A 8 18.63 3.28 23.75
C ARG A 8 17.80 3.83 22.59
N PHE A 9 17.41 5.11 22.63
CA PHE A 9 16.71 5.75 21.51
C PHE A 9 17.58 5.85 20.26
N ALA A 10 18.85 6.23 20.40
CA ALA A 10 19.79 6.32 19.30
C ALA A 10 20.11 4.94 18.67
N THR A 11 20.25 3.88 19.50
CA THR A 11 20.42 2.51 18.99
C THR A 11 19.19 2.00 18.27
N LYS A 12 17.99 2.27 18.80
CA LYS A 12 16.73 1.93 18.12
C LYS A 12 16.60 2.65 16.78
N PHE A 13 16.98 3.93 16.70
CA PHE A 13 17.01 4.68 15.45
C PHE A 13 17.97 4.07 14.41
N GLY A 14 19.17 3.68 14.84
CA GLY A 14 20.16 3.01 13.99
C GLY A 14 19.70 1.63 13.50
N GLN A 15 19.01 0.87 14.36
CA GLN A 15 18.44 -0.43 14.00
C GLN A 15 17.27 -0.30 13.02
N VAL A 16 16.35 0.64 13.25
CA VAL A 16 15.24 0.94 12.34
C VAL A 16 15.78 1.33 10.96
N LYS A 17 16.74 2.25 10.89
CA LYS A 17 17.37 2.66 9.62
C LYS A 17 18.00 1.48 8.87
N ARG A 18 18.63 0.54 9.58
CA ARG A 18 19.24 -0.66 9.00
C ARG A 18 18.20 -1.64 8.45
N VAL A 19 17.10 -1.84 9.17
CA VAL A 19 15.98 -2.70 8.75
C VAL A 19 15.26 -2.09 7.55
N THR A 20 14.94 -0.79 7.59
CA THR A 20 14.34 -0.04 6.47
C THR A 20 15.23 -0.14 5.23
N ASN A 21 16.54 0.11 5.34
CA ASN A 21 17.44 0.00 4.19
C ASN A 21 17.50 -1.41 3.58
N ARG A 22 17.30 -2.48 4.39
CA ARG A 22 17.19 -3.84 3.87
C ARG A 22 15.84 -4.09 3.20
N LEU A 23 14.74 -3.68 3.81
CA LEU A 23 13.39 -3.88 3.27
C LEU A 23 13.17 -3.12 1.96
N PHE A 24 13.76 -1.94 1.82
CA PHE A 24 13.69 -1.11 0.62
C PHE A 24 14.91 -1.29 -0.31
N SER A 25 15.70 -2.34 -0.11
CA SER A 25 16.74 -2.73 -1.07
C SER A 25 16.10 -3.29 -2.34
N ASP A 26 16.72 -3.10 -3.51
CA ASP A 26 16.22 -3.58 -4.81
C ASP A 26 15.78 -5.04 -4.82
N ARG A 27 16.40 -5.90 -4.00
CA ARG A 27 16.04 -7.32 -3.87
C ARG A 27 14.68 -7.53 -3.19
N TYR A 28 14.33 -6.73 -2.21
CA TYR A 28 13.11 -6.90 -1.39
C TYR A 28 12.02 -5.87 -1.70
N LEU A 29 12.34 -4.82 -2.47
CA LEU A 29 11.43 -3.72 -2.78
C LEU A 29 10.09 -4.17 -3.37
N PHE A 30 10.10 -5.21 -4.20
CA PHE A 30 8.88 -5.79 -4.76
C PHE A 30 7.96 -6.38 -3.67
N VAL A 31 8.52 -7.24 -2.83
CA VAL A 31 7.78 -7.91 -1.75
C VAL A 31 7.31 -6.89 -0.72
N THR A 32 8.17 -5.95 -0.35
CA THR A 32 7.86 -4.87 0.59
C THR A 32 6.71 -4.01 0.07
N ASN A 33 6.72 -3.59 -1.20
CA ASN A 33 5.63 -2.80 -1.78
C ASN A 33 4.31 -3.58 -1.78
N ILE A 34 4.32 -4.86 -2.16
CA ILE A 34 3.11 -5.69 -2.16
C ILE A 34 2.55 -5.85 -0.75
N ILE A 35 3.39 -6.19 0.22
CA ILE A 35 2.96 -6.37 1.61
C ILE A 35 2.41 -5.06 2.16
N ILE A 36 3.07 -3.92 1.90
CA ILE A 36 2.58 -2.60 2.33
C ILE A 36 1.23 -2.31 1.69
N SER A 37 1.06 -2.52 0.38
CA SER A 37 -0.22 -2.28 -0.30
C SER A 37 -1.33 -3.18 0.23
N ALA A 38 -1.07 -4.49 0.36
CA ALA A 38 -2.05 -5.45 0.86
C ALA A 38 -2.47 -5.15 2.31
N SER A 39 -1.49 -4.86 3.18
CA SER A 39 -1.76 -4.51 4.58
C SER A 39 -2.50 -3.18 4.70
N LEU A 40 -2.12 -2.16 3.92
CA LEU A 40 -2.82 -0.87 3.93
C LEU A 40 -4.28 -1.02 3.51
N SER A 41 -4.53 -1.79 2.45
CA SER A 41 -5.88 -2.07 1.96
C SER A 41 -6.72 -2.87 2.98
N GLY A 42 -6.18 -3.95 3.53
CA GLY A 42 -6.91 -4.77 4.51
C GLY A 42 -7.14 -4.06 5.84
N VAL A 43 -6.15 -3.33 6.35
CA VAL A 43 -6.30 -2.54 7.59
C VAL A 43 -7.24 -1.37 7.39
N GLY A 44 -7.15 -0.69 6.23
CA GLY A 44 -8.07 0.39 5.87
C GLY A 44 -9.53 -0.07 5.89
N ASP A 45 -9.82 -1.20 5.24
CA ASP A 45 -11.15 -1.80 5.26
C ASP A 45 -11.59 -2.23 6.66
N ALA A 46 -10.70 -2.85 7.44
CA ALA A 46 -11.03 -3.24 8.81
C ALA A 46 -11.38 -2.03 9.71
N ILE A 47 -10.70 -0.90 9.51
CA ILE A 47 -11.03 0.36 10.19
C ILE A 47 -12.38 0.88 9.71
N GLU A 48 -12.62 0.90 8.39
CA GLU A 48 -13.87 1.37 7.80
C GLU A 48 -15.07 0.55 8.32
N GLN A 49 -14.97 -0.77 8.32
CA GLN A 49 -16.00 -1.66 8.86
C GLN A 49 -16.28 -1.38 10.34
N LYS A 50 -15.23 -1.24 11.17
CA LYS A 50 -15.40 -0.91 12.60
C LYS A 50 -16.07 0.45 12.82
N LEU A 51 -15.71 1.45 12.01
CA LEU A 51 -16.33 2.77 12.07
C LEU A 51 -17.79 2.72 11.62
N HIS A 52 -18.11 1.93 10.59
CA HIS A 52 -19.47 1.74 10.10
C HIS A 52 -20.37 1.06 11.16
N ILE A 53 -19.92 -0.07 11.73
CA ILE A 53 -20.61 -0.80 12.80
C ILE A 53 -20.79 0.10 14.04
N GLY A 54 -19.78 0.90 14.39
CA GLY A 54 -19.88 1.81 15.54
C GLY A 54 -20.83 3.00 15.32
N ARG A 55 -21.09 3.40 14.06
CA ARG A 55 -21.92 4.55 13.72
C ARG A 55 -23.38 4.18 13.49
N LYS A 56 -23.65 3.00 12.91
CA LYS A 56 -24.99 2.44 12.80
C LYS A 56 -25.27 1.60 14.05
N LYS A 57 -26.00 2.15 15.01
CA LYS A 57 -26.56 1.38 16.15
C LYS A 57 -27.70 0.45 15.73
N GLU A 58 -27.64 -0.12 14.53
CA GLU A 58 -28.58 -1.13 14.09
C GLU A 58 -27.93 -2.49 14.38
N GLU A 59 -28.64 -3.26 15.18
CA GLU A 59 -28.26 -4.58 15.66
C GLU A 59 -28.01 -5.51 14.45
N GLU A 60 -26.92 -6.29 14.48
CA GLU A 60 -26.57 -7.40 13.55
C GLU A 60 -25.60 -7.13 12.36
N GLU A 61 -24.96 -5.97 12.18
CA GLU A 61 -23.82 -5.89 11.23
C GLU A 61 -22.54 -6.51 11.85
N GLU A 62 -22.26 -7.78 11.54
CA GLU A 62 -21.01 -8.46 11.89
C GLU A 62 -19.84 -8.04 10.99
N PHE A 63 -18.60 -8.24 11.47
CA PHE A 63 -17.40 -7.96 10.69
C PHE A 63 -17.28 -8.92 9.48
N ASP A 64 -17.24 -8.36 8.28
CA ASP A 64 -17.12 -9.13 7.04
C ASP A 64 -15.65 -9.42 6.72
N TYR A 65 -15.21 -10.61 7.14
CA TYR A 65 -13.88 -11.14 6.85
C TYR A 65 -13.65 -11.42 5.36
N VAL A 66 -14.70 -11.76 4.61
CA VAL A 66 -14.59 -12.05 3.16
C VAL A 66 -14.30 -10.75 2.41
N ARG A 67 -14.99 -9.66 2.76
CA ARG A 67 -14.72 -8.32 2.23
C ARG A 67 -13.29 -7.88 2.54
N SER A 68 -12.83 -8.02 3.78
CA SER A 68 -11.45 -7.66 4.15
C SER A 68 -10.40 -8.54 3.44
N LYS A 69 -10.67 -9.83 3.25
CA LYS A 69 -9.81 -10.73 2.45
C LYS A 69 -9.71 -10.24 1.01
N ASN A 70 -10.84 -9.91 0.39
CA ASN A 70 -10.89 -9.44 -1.00
C ASN A 70 -10.19 -8.10 -1.17
N MET A 71 -10.31 -7.22 -0.18
CA MET A 71 -9.60 -5.95 -0.16
C MET A 71 -8.09 -6.13 0.00
N CYS A 72 -7.65 -7.11 0.79
CA CYS A 72 -6.23 -7.47 0.90
C CYS A 72 -5.70 -8.01 -0.45
N LEU A 73 -6.46 -8.90 -1.11
CA LEU A 73 -6.11 -9.47 -2.41
C LEU A 73 -6.07 -8.40 -3.52
N SER A 74 -7.02 -7.46 -3.54
CA SER A 74 -6.98 -6.34 -4.47
C SER A 74 -5.78 -5.43 -4.22
N GLY A 75 -5.41 -5.22 -2.94
CA GLY A 75 -4.19 -4.53 -2.53
C GLY A 75 -2.90 -5.21 -3.04
N ILE A 76 -2.85 -6.54 -3.12
CA ILE A 76 -1.72 -7.27 -3.73
C ILE A 76 -1.63 -6.95 -5.22
N THR A 77 -2.74 -7.05 -5.96
CA THR A 77 -2.76 -6.79 -7.41
C THR A 77 -2.35 -5.36 -7.73
N VAL A 78 -2.90 -4.39 -6.98
CA VAL A 78 -2.51 -2.98 -7.10
C VAL A 78 -1.03 -2.81 -6.76
N GLY A 79 -0.52 -3.41 -5.68
CA GLY A 79 0.88 -3.34 -5.30
C GLY A 79 1.85 -3.85 -6.37
N ILE A 80 1.50 -4.94 -7.08
CA ILE A 80 2.26 -5.46 -8.22
C ILE A 80 2.29 -4.43 -9.37
N LEU A 81 1.12 -3.88 -9.71
CA LEU A 81 0.98 -2.88 -10.76
C LEU A 81 1.82 -1.62 -10.45
N THR A 82 1.68 -1.10 -9.23
CA THR A 82 2.41 0.06 -8.73
C THR A 82 3.93 -0.14 -8.78
N HIS A 83 4.43 -1.30 -8.33
CA HIS A 83 5.87 -1.57 -8.40
C HIS A 83 6.38 -1.60 -9.84
N LYS A 84 5.67 -2.26 -10.76
CA LYS A 84 6.05 -2.32 -12.18
C LYS A 84 6.01 -0.94 -12.83
N TRP A 85 4.98 -0.15 -12.53
CA TRP A 85 4.83 1.20 -13.04
C TRP A 85 6.00 2.10 -12.61
N TYR A 86 6.30 2.16 -11.32
CA TYR A 86 7.40 3.00 -10.83
C TYR A 86 8.76 2.53 -11.34
N LYS A 87 9.00 1.22 -11.45
CA LYS A 87 10.23 0.69 -12.05
C LYS A 87 10.39 1.11 -13.52
N TRP A 88 9.30 1.11 -14.29
CA TRP A 88 9.30 1.59 -15.68
C TRP A 88 9.52 3.12 -15.74
N LEU A 89 8.83 3.87 -14.87
CA LEU A 89 8.89 5.33 -14.82
C LEU A 89 10.30 5.83 -14.47
N ASP A 90 10.97 5.17 -13.52
CA ASP A 90 12.34 5.49 -13.13
C ASP A 90 13.37 5.12 -14.20
N GLY A 91 13.12 4.07 -14.99
CA GLY A 91 13.95 3.73 -16.15
C GLY A 91 13.77 4.70 -17.32
N LYS A 92 12.54 5.16 -17.58
CA LYS A 92 12.23 6.05 -18.70
C LYS A 92 12.62 7.51 -18.43
N TYR A 93 12.46 7.97 -17.19
CA TYR A 93 12.75 9.32 -16.76
C TYR A 93 13.74 9.32 -15.58
N PRO A 94 15.02 8.98 -15.83
CA PRO A 94 16.06 8.99 -14.81
C PRO A 94 16.40 10.43 -14.41
N GLY A 95 16.35 10.73 -13.12
CA GLY A 95 16.68 12.05 -12.58
C GLY A 95 15.63 12.59 -11.63
N ARG A 96 15.95 13.71 -10.98
CA ARG A 96 15.11 14.38 -9.96
C ARG A 96 14.96 15.88 -10.22
N THR A 97 15.17 16.34 -11.45
CA THR A 97 14.92 17.75 -11.80
C THR A 97 13.42 18.04 -11.78
N LEU A 98 13.04 19.29 -11.52
CA LEU A 98 11.63 19.68 -11.43
C LEU A 98 10.85 19.36 -12.70
N ASP A 99 11.46 19.48 -13.87
CA ASP A 99 10.79 19.18 -15.14
C ASP A 99 10.51 17.69 -15.31
N ILE A 100 11.42 16.82 -14.84
CA ILE A 100 11.18 15.37 -14.79
C ILE A 100 10.05 15.04 -13.81
N VAL A 101 10.05 15.67 -12.63
CA VAL A 101 9.03 15.44 -11.61
C VAL A 101 7.65 15.83 -12.14
N LYS A 102 7.51 16.97 -12.84
CA LYS A 102 6.25 17.37 -13.48
C LYS A 102 5.74 16.32 -14.46
N ILE A 103 6.62 15.78 -15.31
CA ILE A 103 6.26 14.72 -16.27
C ILE A 103 5.79 13.46 -15.52
N LYS A 104 6.52 13.04 -14.48
CA LYS A 104 6.14 11.89 -13.64
C LYS A 104 4.76 12.08 -13.01
N VAL A 105 4.49 13.24 -12.42
CA VAL A 105 3.19 13.56 -11.80
C VAL A 105 2.06 13.59 -12.83
N LEU A 106 2.30 14.15 -14.01
CA LEU A 106 1.30 14.15 -15.10
C LEU A 106 0.99 12.74 -15.58
N LEU A 107 2.00 11.89 -15.77
CA LEU A 107 1.82 10.49 -16.13
C LEU A 107 1.08 9.71 -15.03
N ASP A 108 1.41 9.95 -13.76
CA ASP A 108 0.76 9.30 -12.63
C ASP A 108 -0.73 9.70 -12.54
N THR A 109 -1.05 10.96 -12.80
CA THR A 109 -2.42 11.47 -12.71
C THR A 109 -3.27 11.07 -13.91
N LEU A 110 -2.73 11.19 -15.13
CA LEU A 110 -3.50 10.99 -16.37
C LEU A 110 -3.55 9.53 -16.84
N VAL A 111 -2.50 8.74 -16.56
CA VAL A 111 -2.36 7.38 -17.07
C VAL A 111 -2.44 6.36 -15.95
N PHE A 112 -1.62 6.52 -14.92
CA PHE A 112 -1.53 5.51 -13.87
C PHE A 112 -2.80 5.44 -13.02
N SER A 113 -3.34 6.59 -12.62
CA SER A 113 -4.53 6.64 -11.76
C SER A 113 -5.74 5.94 -12.40
N PRO A 114 -6.14 6.23 -13.66
CA PRO A 114 -7.20 5.47 -14.33
C PRO A 114 -6.91 3.97 -14.44
N LEU A 115 -5.66 3.59 -14.79
CA LEU A 115 -5.28 2.18 -14.89
C LEU A 115 -5.36 1.45 -13.54
N GLN A 116 -4.92 2.11 -12.47
CA GLN A 116 -4.99 1.58 -11.12
C GLN A 116 -6.45 1.37 -10.68
N ILE A 117 -7.31 2.35 -10.94
CA ILE A 117 -8.75 2.27 -10.61
C ILE A 117 -9.41 1.12 -11.39
N CYS A 118 -9.17 1.03 -12.70
CA CYS A 118 -9.69 -0.07 -13.52
C CYS A 118 -9.22 -1.43 -13.00
N THR A 119 -7.94 -1.55 -12.63
CA THR A 119 -7.37 -2.79 -12.09
C THR A 119 -7.98 -3.14 -10.74
N PHE A 120 -8.16 -2.16 -9.87
CA PHE A 120 -8.79 -2.34 -8.56
C PHE A 120 -10.21 -2.88 -8.69
N PHE A 121 -11.07 -2.19 -9.45
CA PHE A 121 -12.46 -2.62 -9.64
C PHE A 121 -12.57 -3.95 -10.40
N SER A 122 -11.69 -4.20 -11.38
CA SER A 122 -11.66 -5.50 -12.07
C SER A 122 -11.30 -6.63 -11.11
N THR A 123 -10.33 -6.41 -10.23
CA THR A 123 -9.91 -7.42 -9.24
C THR A 123 -11.03 -7.67 -8.23
N MET A 124 -11.63 -6.61 -7.69
CA MET A 124 -12.76 -6.72 -6.77
C MET A 124 -13.94 -7.46 -7.41
N GLY A 125 -14.34 -7.10 -8.64
CA GLY A 125 -15.45 -7.74 -9.33
C GLY A 125 -15.20 -9.21 -9.70
N LEU A 126 -13.94 -9.63 -9.87
CA LEU A 126 -13.58 -11.04 -10.05
C LEU A 126 -13.63 -11.82 -8.73
N LEU A 127 -13.16 -11.21 -7.64
CA LEU A 127 -13.14 -11.83 -6.31
C LEU A 127 -14.55 -11.99 -5.75
N GLU A 128 -15.41 -10.97 -5.88
CA GLU A 128 -16.80 -11.03 -5.46
C GLU A 128 -17.58 -12.12 -6.20
N LYS A 129 -17.35 -12.31 -7.51
CA LYS A 129 -17.96 -13.41 -8.28
C LYS A 129 -17.48 -14.80 -7.88
N SER A 130 -16.31 -14.89 -7.25
CA SER A 130 -15.72 -16.17 -6.84
C SER A 130 -16.16 -16.59 -5.44
N ASP A 131 -16.69 -15.66 -4.64
CA ASP A 131 -17.23 -15.92 -3.30
C ASP A 131 -18.77 -16.13 -3.30
N VAL A 132 -19.41 -16.19 -4.49
CA VAL A 132 -20.82 -16.58 -4.73
C VAL A 132 -20.88 -18.05 -5.16
#